data_AF-A0A7Y8G8D5-F1
#
_entry.id   AF-A0A7Y8G8D5-F1
#
_cell.length_a   1.000
_cell.length_b   1.000
_cell.length_c   1.000
_cell.angle_alpha   90.00
_cell.angle_beta   90.00
_cell.angle_gamma   90.00
#
_symmetry.space_group_name_H-M   'P 1'
#
loop_
_entity.id
_entity.type
_entity.pdbx_description
1 polymer ?
#
loop_
_entity_poly.entity_id
_entity_poly.type
_entity_poly.pdbx_seq_one_letter_code
_entity_poly.pdbx_strand_id
1 'polypeptide(L)'
;LKAWEDTDYCKTRLGLDAPLGAIDRSRLNVKGSSLAAGHPFAATGGRIVANLAKLLDAAGKGRGLISICAAGGQGVTAIIER
;
A
#
# COMPACT_ATOMS: atom_id res chain seq x y z
N LEU A 1 7.81 -6.73 -3.15
CA LEU A 1 8.40 -5.39 -3.32
C LEU A 1 9.84 -5.42 -3.86
N LYS A 2 10.46 -6.59 -4.10
CA LYS A 2 11.78 -6.67 -4.73
C LYS A 2 11.91 -5.87 -6.04
N ALA A 3 10.83 -5.81 -6.84
CA ALA A 3 10.79 -5.01 -8.06
C ALA A 3 11.02 -3.50 -7.84
N TRP A 4 10.70 -2.96 -6.66
CA TRP A 4 10.93 -1.55 -6.31
C TRP A 4 12.37 -1.29 -5.87
N GLU A 5 13.08 -2.34 -5.46
CA GLU A 5 14.49 -2.29 -5.07
C GLU A 5 15.41 -2.68 -6.24
N ASP A 6 14.85 -3.21 -7.33
CA ASP A 6 15.56 -3.65 -8.52
C ASP A 6 15.78 -2.49 -9.51
N THR A 7 17.03 -2.13 -9.72
CA THR A 7 17.43 -1.01 -10.59
C THR A 7 16.99 -1.21 -12.04
N ASP A 8 17.18 -2.42 -12.59
CA ASP A 8 16.89 -2.70 -13.99
C ASP A 8 15.39 -2.65 -14.27
N TYR A 9 14.57 -3.22 -13.38
CA TYR A 9 13.12 -3.16 -13.47
C TYR A 9 12.61 -1.73 -13.33
N CYS A 10 13.11 -0.96 -12.36
CA CYS A 10 12.71 0.43 -12.17
C CYS A 10 13.04 1.29 -13.41
N LYS A 11 14.21 1.10 -14.01
CA LYS A 11 14.63 1.82 -15.21
C LYS A 11 13.85 1.41 -16.45
N THR A 12 13.77 0.11 -16.72
CA THR A 12 13.26 -0.41 -18.01
C THR A 12 11.74 -0.60 -18.05
N ARG A 13 11.09 -0.78 -16.89
CA ARG A 13 9.64 -1.04 -16.79
C ARG A 13 8.87 0.10 -16.16
N LEU A 14 9.45 0.79 -15.17
CA LEU A 14 8.78 1.90 -14.48
C LEU A 14 9.21 3.28 -14.99
N GLY A 15 10.27 3.36 -15.80
CA GLY A 15 10.79 4.64 -16.33
C GLY A 15 11.39 5.54 -15.27
N LEU A 16 11.91 4.97 -14.18
CA LEU A 16 12.54 5.71 -13.08
C LEU A 16 14.06 5.71 -13.23
N ASP A 17 14.70 6.83 -12.91
CA ASP A 17 16.17 6.97 -12.99
C ASP A 17 16.91 6.20 -11.88
N ALA A 18 16.21 5.81 -10.82
CA ALA A 18 16.73 5.08 -9.67
C ALA A 18 15.68 4.11 -9.10
N PRO A 19 16.09 3.12 -8.29
CA PRO A 19 15.15 2.27 -7.56
C PRO A 19 14.20 3.11 -6.69
N LEU A 20 12.92 2.72 -6.65
CA LEU A 20 11.94 3.36 -5.77
C LEU A 20 12.27 3.11 -4.29
N GLY A 21 12.94 2.00 -4.00
CA GLY A 21 13.51 1.69 -2.69
C GLY A 21 12.66 0.71 -1.87
N ALA A 22 13.22 0.36 -0.71
CA ALA A 22 12.60 -0.59 0.21
C ALA A 22 11.48 0.08 1.02
N ILE A 23 10.40 -0.67 1.27
CA ILE A 23 9.38 -0.27 2.25
C ILE A 23 9.75 -0.85 3.62
N ASP A 24 9.74 0.01 4.63
CA ASP A 24 9.84 -0.43 6.03
C ASP A 24 8.72 -1.40 6.38
N ARG A 25 9.09 -2.68 6.55
CA ARG A 25 8.15 -3.77 6.80
C ARG A 25 7.49 -3.68 8.17
N SER A 26 8.07 -2.97 9.13
CA SER A 26 7.47 -2.75 10.44
C SER A 26 6.24 -1.86 10.38
N ARG A 27 6.07 -1.10 9.28
CA ARG A 27 4.95 -0.18 9.04
C ARG A 27 3.94 -0.70 8.02
N LEU A 28 4.24 -1.83 7.37
CA LEU A 28 3.38 -2.41 6.33
C LEU A 28 2.36 -3.37 6.93
N ASN A 29 1.07 -3.07 6.78
CA ASN A 29 -0.04 -3.94 7.21
C ASN A 29 0.06 -4.41 8.68
N VAL A 30 0.35 -3.49 9.61
CA VAL A 30 0.59 -3.76 11.04
C VAL A 30 -0.58 -4.41 11.79
N LYS A 31 -1.79 -4.38 11.22
CA LYS A 31 -3.00 -5.05 11.73
C LYS A 31 -3.45 -6.23 10.85
N GLY A 32 -2.55 -6.78 10.04
CA GLY A 32 -2.84 -7.87 9.10
C GLY A 32 -3.32 -7.39 7.73
N SER A 33 -3.32 -8.31 6.76
CA SER A 33 -3.63 -8.03 5.36
C SER A 33 -4.88 -8.79 4.89
N SER A 34 -5.28 -8.59 3.63
CA SER A 34 -6.37 -9.36 3.00
C SER A 34 -6.10 -10.87 2.93
N LEU A 35 -4.84 -11.30 3.01
CA LEU A 35 -4.51 -12.73 3.06
C LEU A 35 -5.05 -13.38 4.35
N ALA A 36 -4.98 -12.65 5.46
CA ALA A 36 -5.46 -13.13 6.76
C ALA A 36 -6.94 -12.82 6.98
N ALA A 37 -7.39 -11.63 6.57
CA ALA A 37 -8.76 -11.14 6.84
C ALA A 37 -9.78 -11.47 5.73
N GLY A 38 -9.34 -12.10 4.65
CA GLY A 38 -10.15 -12.29 3.44
C GLY A 38 -10.13 -11.09 2.49
N HIS A 39 -10.49 -11.35 1.24
CA HIS A 39 -10.52 -10.35 0.16
C HIS A 39 -11.89 -10.34 -0.57
N PRO A 40 -12.97 -9.91 0.09
CA PRO A 40 -14.24 -9.68 -0.60
C PRO A 40 -14.08 -8.54 -1.60
N PHE A 41 -14.42 -8.81 -2.86
CA PHE A 41 -14.37 -7.85 -3.95
C PHE A 41 -15.20 -6.60 -3.61
N ALA A 42 -14.71 -5.43 -4.03
CA ALA A 42 -15.23 -4.09 -3.72
C ALA A 42 -15.24 -3.67 -2.23
N ALA A 43 -15.52 -4.57 -1.28
CA ALA A 43 -15.56 -4.26 0.15
C ALA A 43 -14.17 -4.07 0.78
N THR A 44 -13.14 -4.69 0.22
CA THR A 44 -11.78 -4.63 0.78
C THR A 44 -11.22 -3.20 0.83
N GLY A 45 -11.51 -2.35 -0.17
CA GLY A 45 -11.06 -0.96 -0.19
C GLY A 45 -11.58 -0.18 1.01
N GLY A 46 -12.89 -0.29 1.28
CA GLY A 46 -13.53 0.34 2.44
C GLY A 46 -12.94 -0.14 3.77
N ARG A 47 -12.68 -1.44 3.91
CA ARG A 47 -12.01 -2.00 5.10
C ARG A 47 -10.61 -1.41 5.31
N ILE A 48 -9.80 -1.31 4.25
CA ILE A 48 -8.42 -0.79 4.35
C ILE A 48 -8.44 0.69 4.73
N VAL A 49 -9.30 1.49 4.10
CA VAL A 49 -9.48 2.92 4.43
C VAL A 49 -9.86 3.09 5.90
N ALA A 50 -10.90 2.38 6.35
CA ALA A 50 -11.36 2.47 7.74
C ALA A 50 -10.28 2.04 8.75
N ASN A 51 -9.51 1.00 8.45
CA ASN A 51 -8.42 0.56 9.31
C ASN A 51 -7.29 1.58 9.39
N LEU A 52 -6.84 2.13 8.26
CA LEU A 52 -5.77 3.13 8.27
C LEU A 52 -6.22 4.41 9.00
N ALA A 53 -7.44 4.88 8.75
CA ALA A 53 -7.99 6.04 9.43
C ALA A 53 -8.00 5.85 10.96
N LYS A 54 -8.43 4.68 11.46
CA LYS A 54 -8.38 4.35 12.89
C LYS A 54 -6.96 4.30 13.46
N LEU A 55 -5.99 3.82 12.69
CA LEU A 55 -4.58 3.78 13.13
C LEU A 55 -3.98 5.19 13.25
N LEU A 56 -4.24 6.06 12.28
CA LEU A 56 -3.82 7.46 12.33
C LEU A 56 -4.53 8.22 13.45
N ASP A 57 -5.81 7.92 13.66
CA ASP A 57 -6.61 8.47 14.77
C ASP A 57 -6.03 8.12 16.14
N ALA A 58 -5.76 6.84 16.38
CA ALA A 58 -5.11 6.39 17.59
C ALA A 58 -3.70 7.00 17.77
N ALA A 59 -2.98 7.25 16.68
CA ALA A 59 -1.63 7.82 16.71
C ALA A 59 -1.60 9.35 16.99
N GLY A 60 -2.74 10.04 16.94
CA GLY A 60 -2.75 11.49 17.17
C GLY A 60 -2.47 12.34 15.93
N LYS A 61 -1.83 11.77 14.89
CA LYS A 61 -1.26 12.50 13.76
C LYS A 61 -0.79 11.57 12.65
N GLY A 62 -0.50 12.13 11.48
CA GLY A 62 0.41 11.54 10.50
C GLY A 62 -0.26 11.13 9.20
N ARG A 63 0.51 10.50 8.32
CA ARG A 63 0.07 10.10 6.98
C ARG A 63 0.25 8.61 6.76
N GLY A 64 -0.67 8.02 6.02
CA GLY A 64 -0.56 6.64 5.53
C GLY A 64 -0.87 6.54 4.05
N LEU A 65 -0.22 5.59 3.39
CA LEU A 65 -0.41 5.26 1.99
C LEU A 65 -1.19 3.94 1.87
N ILE A 66 -2.21 3.95 1.02
CA ILE A 66 -2.92 2.76 0.56
C ILE A 66 -2.53 2.52 -0.90
N SER A 67 -2.23 1.27 -1.23
CA SER A 67 -2.04 0.80 -2.61
C SER A 67 -2.70 -0.57 -2.77
N ILE A 68 -3.55 -0.69 -3.78
CA ILE A 68 -4.40 -1.88 -4.03
C ILE A 68 -4.31 -2.23 -5.51
N CYS A 69 -4.00 -3.49 -5.82
CA CYS A 69 -4.18 -4.03 -7.17
C CYS A 69 -5.64 -4.46 -7.38
N ALA A 70 -6.09 -4.44 -8.62
CA ALA A 70 -7.40 -4.91 -9.01
C ALA A 70 -7.32 -5.74 -10.30
N ALA A 71 -8.31 -6.60 -10.49
CA ALA A 71 -8.45 -7.35 -11.74
C ALA A 71 -8.54 -6.40 -12.94
N GLY A 72 -8.12 -6.89 -14.12
CA GLY A 72 -8.04 -6.06 -15.34
C GLY A 72 -6.78 -5.19 -15.43
N GLY A 73 -5.73 -5.53 -14.67
CA GLY A 73 -4.45 -4.82 -14.72
C GLY A 73 -4.54 -3.40 -14.16
N GLN A 74 -5.43 -3.17 -13.19
CA GLN A 74 -5.67 -1.86 -12.61
C GLN A 74 -5.07 -1.75 -11.20
N GLY A 75 -4.87 -0.52 -10.75
CA GLY A 75 -4.45 -0.22 -9.39
C GLY A 75 -5.04 1.10 -8.90
N VAL A 76 -5.25 1.19 -7.60
CA VAL A 76 -5.67 2.41 -6.91
C VAL A 76 -4.70 2.71 -5.78
N THR A 77 -4.37 3.99 -5.62
CA THR A 77 -3.59 4.48 -4.48
C THR A 77 -4.32 5.64 -3.83
N ALA A 78 -4.14 5.80 -2.52
CA ALA A 78 -4.69 6.92 -1.75
C ALA A 78 -3.77 7.27 -0.59
N ILE A 79 -3.71 8.54 -0.24
CA ILE A 79 -3.05 9.02 0.97
C ILE A 79 -4.13 9.47 1.95
N ILE A 80 -4.04 9.01 3.19
CA ILE A 80 -4.90 9.46 4.30
C ILE A 80 -4.02 10.21 5.29
N GLU A 81 -4.49 11.36 5.75
CA GLU A 81 -3.82 12.19 6.75
C GLU A 81 -4.75 12.43 7.95
N ARG A 82 -4.15 12.57 9.12
CA ARG A 82 -4.77 13.14 10.32
C ARG A 82 -3.89 14.22 10.92
#